data_AF-A0AB35XDH1-F1
#
_entry.id   AF-A0AB35XDH1-F1
#
_cell.length_a   1.000
_cell.length_b   1.000
_cell.length_c   1.000
_cell.angle_alpha   90.00
_cell.angle_beta   90.00
_cell.angle_gamma   90.00
#
_symmetry.space_group_name_H-M   'P 1'
#
loop_
_entity.id
_entity.type
_entity.pdbx_description
1 polymer ?
#
loop_
_entity_poly.entity_id
_entity_poly.type
_entity_poly.pdbx_seq_one_letter_code
_entity_poly.pdbx_strand_id
1 'polypeptide(L)'
;MTVSKTDFSKIPSISGNNMFSLKCEEVLIRKEPTRASYTVCQHTILAFKEGRLPPGSFSECVTAIRGGKCKALKMMVEEVRAGESLYFEDYGALIAEVASRNKESSFGGQRKTKSAMSLLPSRKSKAEDTTKTGEFEAITDLHSALVQEENT
;
A
#
# COMPACT_ATOMS: atom_id res chain seq x y z
N MET A 1 0.09 -26.72 9.70
CA MET A 1 0.91 -25.85 8.85
C MET A 1 1.35 -24.66 9.69
N THR A 2 2.58 -24.65 10.17
CA THR A 2 3.13 -23.52 10.91
C THR A 2 3.40 -22.40 9.91
N VAL A 3 2.50 -21.42 9.83
CA VAL A 3 2.70 -20.23 8.99
C VAL A 3 3.90 -19.48 9.55
N SER A 4 5.06 -19.66 8.92
CA SER A 4 6.26 -18.88 9.24
C SER A 4 5.94 -17.41 8.95
N LYS A 5 5.95 -16.58 9.98
CA LYS A 5 5.74 -15.13 9.88
C LYS A 5 6.73 -14.56 8.85
N THR A 6 6.22 -13.83 7.86
CA THR A 6 7.09 -13.20 6.85
C THR A 6 8.04 -12.22 7.53
N ASP A 7 9.32 -12.36 7.23
CA ASP A 7 10.34 -11.40 7.62
C ASP A 7 10.37 -10.23 6.64
N PHE A 8 9.73 -9.13 7.02
CA PHE A 8 9.64 -7.91 6.22
C PHE A 8 11.01 -7.26 5.95
N SER A 9 12.04 -7.55 6.76
CA SER A 9 13.38 -6.99 6.55
C SER A 9 14.03 -7.47 5.24
N LYS A 10 13.55 -8.59 4.70
CA LYS A 10 14.04 -9.18 3.45
C LYS A 10 13.34 -8.65 2.21
N ILE A 11 12.39 -7.74 2.37
CA ILE A 11 11.59 -7.21 1.26
C ILE A 11 12.02 -5.77 1.03
N PRO A 12 12.74 -5.49 -0.06
CA PRO A 12 13.11 -4.12 -0.37
C PRO A 12 11.88 -3.25 -0.58
N SER A 13 12.01 -1.95 -0.35
CA SER A 13 10.97 -0.93 -0.56
C SER A 13 9.70 -1.04 0.29
N ILE A 14 9.57 -2.05 1.18
CA ILE A 14 8.41 -2.16 2.07
C ILE A 14 8.52 -1.18 3.24
N SER A 15 7.94 0.00 3.04
CA SER A 15 7.98 1.06 4.05
C SER A 15 6.77 1.97 3.91
N GLY A 16 6.29 2.46 5.06
CA GLY A 16 5.26 3.50 5.09
C GLY A 16 5.73 4.84 4.51
N ASN A 17 7.04 5.02 4.31
CA ASN A 17 7.63 6.21 3.70
C ASN A 17 7.77 6.10 2.17
N ASN A 18 7.45 4.94 1.58
CA ASN A 18 7.51 4.74 0.14
C ASN A 18 6.23 5.27 -0.53
N MET A 19 6.38 6.23 -1.44
CA MET A 19 5.29 6.83 -2.21
C MET A 19 5.13 6.21 -3.61
N PHE A 20 6.01 5.30 -4.00
CA PHE A 20 6.02 4.73 -5.34
C PHE A 20 4.68 4.07 -5.64
N SER A 21 4.13 4.40 -6.80
CA SER A 21 2.80 3.96 -7.22
C SER A 21 2.83 3.47 -8.66
N LEU A 22 2.22 2.32 -8.90
CA LEU A 22 2.13 1.68 -10.21
C LEU A 22 0.71 1.77 -10.78
N LYS A 23 0.61 1.75 -12.10
CA LYS A 23 -0.67 1.51 -12.78
C LYS A 23 -0.99 0.01 -12.73
N CYS A 24 -2.15 -0.34 -12.19
CA CYS A 24 -2.67 -1.70 -12.09
C CYS A 24 -3.80 -1.89 -13.09
N GLU A 25 -3.63 -2.82 -14.03
CA GLU A 25 -4.63 -3.12 -15.07
C GLU A 25 -5.67 -4.16 -14.61
N GLU A 26 -5.34 -4.89 -13.55
CA GLU A 26 -6.19 -5.96 -13.01
C GLU A 26 -7.27 -5.44 -12.06
N VAL A 27 -7.04 -4.26 -11.46
CA VAL A 27 -8.00 -3.61 -10.54
C VAL A 27 -8.56 -2.37 -11.21
N LEU A 28 -9.86 -2.41 -11.52
CA LEU A 28 -10.52 -1.37 -12.30
C LEU A 28 -11.47 -0.55 -11.43
N ILE A 29 -11.23 0.76 -11.35
CA ILE A 29 -12.17 1.70 -10.74
C ILE A 29 -12.88 2.42 -11.89
N ARG A 30 -14.22 2.32 -11.95
CA ARG A 30 -15.02 2.90 -13.03
C ARG A 30 -14.59 2.44 -14.43
N LYS A 31 -14.16 1.18 -14.55
CA LYS A 31 -13.65 0.55 -15.79
C LYS A 31 -12.30 1.10 -16.26
N GLU A 32 -11.59 1.86 -15.43
CA GLU A 32 -10.26 2.36 -15.74
C GLU A 32 -9.20 1.73 -14.83
N PRO A 33 -7.98 1.48 -15.34
CA PRO A 33 -6.87 0.98 -14.53
C PRO A 33 -6.57 1.89 -13.35
N THR A 34 -6.47 1.30 -12.17
CA THR A 34 -6.23 2.04 -10.93
C THR A 34 -4.75 2.33 -10.75
N ARG A 35 -4.41 3.53 -10.25
CA ARG A 35 -3.07 3.79 -9.72
C ARG A 35 -3.00 3.27 -8.29
N ALA A 36 -2.19 2.25 -8.06
CA ALA A 36 -2.05 1.57 -6.78
C ALA A 36 -0.70 1.92 -6.13
N SER A 37 -0.71 2.16 -4.82
CA SER A 37 0.52 2.29 -4.02
C SER A 37 1.23 0.94 -3.97
N TYR A 38 2.52 0.94 -4.27
CA TYR A 38 3.30 -0.30 -4.30
C TYR A 38 3.44 -0.92 -2.92
N THR A 39 3.68 -0.13 -1.87
CA THR A 39 3.68 -0.62 -0.48
C THR A 39 2.39 -1.34 -0.13
N VAL A 40 1.22 -0.79 -0.53
CA VAL A 40 -0.07 -1.45 -0.28
C VAL A 40 -0.16 -2.77 -1.05
N CYS A 41 0.28 -2.80 -2.30
CA CYS A 41 0.37 -4.04 -3.07
C CYS A 41 1.28 -5.08 -2.40
N GLN A 42 2.46 -4.70 -1.92
CA GLN A 42 3.39 -5.60 -1.23
C GLN A 42 2.73 -6.23 0.01
N HIS A 43 2.11 -5.42 0.87
CA HIS A 43 1.40 -5.92 2.06
C HIS A 43 0.25 -6.87 1.69
N THR A 44 -0.49 -6.55 0.61
CA THR A 44 -1.60 -7.37 0.12
C THR A 44 -1.11 -8.73 -0.38
N ILE A 45 -0.01 -8.75 -1.12
CA ILE A 45 0.61 -9.98 -1.64
C ILE A 45 1.10 -10.87 -0.49
N LEU A 46 1.72 -10.28 0.53
CA LEU A 46 2.18 -11.03 1.70
C LEU A 46 1.02 -11.57 2.53
N ALA A 47 -0.01 -10.75 2.73
CA ALA A 47 -1.24 -11.19 3.39
C ALA A 47 -1.92 -12.34 2.62
N PHE A 48 -1.92 -12.29 1.28
CA PHE A 48 -2.42 -13.38 0.45
C PHE A 48 -1.60 -14.66 0.67
N LYS A 49 -0.27 -14.58 0.60
CA LYS A 49 0.64 -15.72 0.77
C LYS A 49 0.52 -16.36 2.15
N GLU A 50 0.30 -15.57 3.18
CA GLU A 50 0.14 -16.03 4.56
C GLU A 50 -1.30 -16.47 4.89
N GLY A 51 -2.23 -16.41 3.95
CA GLY A 51 -3.64 -16.76 4.18
C GLY A 51 -4.36 -15.81 5.14
N ARG A 52 -3.86 -14.58 5.30
CA ARG A 52 -4.41 -13.54 6.20
C ARG A 52 -5.42 -12.62 5.52
N LEU A 53 -5.60 -12.73 4.20
CA LEU A 53 -6.63 -11.96 3.51
C LEU A 53 -8.03 -12.52 3.84
N PRO A 54 -8.99 -11.68 4.27
CA PRO A 54 -10.36 -12.11 4.48
C PRO A 54 -10.98 -12.72 3.22
N PRO A 55 -11.81 -13.77 3.34
CA PRO A 55 -12.54 -14.36 2.22
C PRO A 55 -13.38 -13.29 1.50
N GLY A 56 -13.42 -13.34 0.17
CA GLY A 56 -14.18 -12.38 -0.64
C GLY A 56 -13.57 -10.97 -0.75
N SER A 57 -12.56 -10.64 0.06
CA SER A 57 -11.81 -9.39 -0.09
C SER A 57 -10.77 -9.49 -1.20
N PHE A 58 -10.51 -8.38 -1.90
CA PHE A 58 -9.47 -8.26 -2.93
C PHE A 58 -9.52 -9.37 -3.99
N SER A 59 -10.71 -9.82 -4.40
CA SER A 59 -10.90 -10.95 -5.33
C SER A 59 -10.15 -10.79 -6.65
N GLU A 60 -10.12 -9.58 -7.19
CA GLU A 60 -9.35 -9.20 -8.38
C GLU A 60 -7.85 -9.41 -8.16
N CYS A 61 -7.30 -8.89 -7.05
CA CYS A 61 -5.90 -9.09 -6.68
C CYS A 61 -5.56 -10.56 -6.48
N VAL A 62 -6.41 -11.31 -5.78
CA VAL A 62 -6.21 -12.74 -5.54
C VAL A 62 -6.15 -13.51 -6.86
N THR A 63 -7.07 -13.21 -7.78
CA THR A 63 -7.10 -13.83 -9.12
C THR A 63 -5.86 -13.46 -9.92
N ALA A 64 -5.46 -12.19 -9.92
CA ALA A 64 -4.27 -11.72 -10.62
C ALA A 64 -2.97 -12.30 -10.04
N ILE A 65 -2.87 -12.47 -8.73
CA ILE A 65 -1.71 -13.07 -8.06
C ILE A 65 -1.63 -14.56 -8.43
N ARG A 66 -2.73 -15.30 -8.31
CA ARG A 66 -2.80 -16.74 -8.68
C ARG A 66 -2.52 -16.95 -10.17
N GLY A 67 -3.01 -16.07 -11.03
CA GLY A 67 -2.81 -16.12 -12.48
C GLY A 67 -1.48 -15.55 -12.95
N GLY A 68 -0.58 -15.12 -12.06
CA GLY A 68 0.73 -14.56 -12.44
C GLY A 68 0.67 -13.22 -13.19
N LYS A 69 -0.48 -12.53 -13.15
CA LYS A 69 -0.70 -11.24 -13.84
C LYS A 69 -0.37 -10.03 -12.97
N CYS A 70 -0.30 -10.21 -11.65
CA CYS A 70 0.01 -9.11 -10.71
C CYS A 70 1.38 -8.48 -11.00
N LYS A 71 1.38 -7.23 -11.49
CA LYS A 71 2.60 -6.47 -11.77
C LYS A 71 3.46 -6.24 -10.53
N ALA A 72 2.84 -5.87 -9.40
CA ALA A 72 3.56 -5.64 -8.16
C ALA A 72 4.28 -6.91 -7.66
N LEU A 73 3.73 -8.10 -7.88
CA LEU A 73 4.41 -9.35 -7.52
C LEU A 73 5.69 -9.55 -8.34
N LYS A 74 5.67 -9.23 -9.64
CA LYS A 74 6.86 -9.30 -10.50
C LYS A 74 7.93 -8.32 -10.02
N MET A 75 7.51 -7.09 -9.71
CA MET A 75 8.38 -6.05 -9.15
C MET A 75 9.02 -6.48 -7.82
N MET A 76 8.27 -7.13 -6.92
CA MET A 76 8.84 -7.66 -5.67
C MET A 76 9.90 -8.73 -5.92
N VAL A 77 9.69 -9.61 -6.91
CA VAL A 77 10.67 -10.63 -7.29
C VAL A 77 11.92 -9.97 -7.87
N GLU A 78 11.77 -8.93 -8.69
CA GLU A 78 12.90 -8.16 -9.22
C GLU A 78 13.73 -7.53 -8.11
N GLU A 79 13.10 -6.87 -7.13
CA GLU A 79 13.78 -6.28 -5.97
C GLU A 79 14.49 -7.32 -5.11
N VAL A 80 13.83 -8.44 -4.81
CA VAL A 80 14.44 -9.52 -4.00
C VAL A 80 15.63 -10.14 -4.73
N ARG A 81 15.57 -10.28 -6.06
CA ARG A 81 16.69 -10.81 -6.86
C ARG A 81 17.85 -9.82 -6.97
N ALA A 82 17.55 -8.53 -7.04
CA ALA A 82 18.56 -7.47 -7.08
C ALA A 82 19.18 -7.21 -5.70
N GLY A 83 18.44 -7.48 -4.61
CA GLY A 83 18.85 -7.12 -3.26
C GLY A 83 18.76 -5.61 -2.98
N GLU A 84 18.04 -4.85 -3.81
CA GLU A 84 17.96 -3.40 -3.77
C GLU A 84 16.51 -2.91 -3.85
N SER A 85 16.25 -1.72 -3.30
CA SER A 85 14.95 -1.05 -3.32
C SER A 85 14.74 -0.26 -4.62
N LEU A 86 14.43 -0.98 -5.71
CA LEU A 86 14.28 -0.42 -7.05
C LEU A 86 13.04 0.48 -7.19
N TYR A 87 12.00 0.22 -6.39
CA TYR A 87 10.70 0.90 -6.48
C TYR A 87 10.37 1.62 -5.18
N PHE A 88 11.27 2.52 -4.80
CA PHE A 88 11.15 3.34 -3.60
C PHE A 88 11.20 4.84 -3.95
N GLU A 89 10.15 5.57 -3.59
CA GLU A 89 10.11 7.03 -3.63
C GLU A 89 9.98 7.57 -2.21
N ASP A 90 10.99 8.30 -1.73
CA ASP A 90 11.03 8.82 -0.35
C ASP A 90 10.06 10.00 -0.16
N TYR A 91 8.99 9.77 0.60
CA TYR A 91 8.04 10.83 0.94
C TYR A 91 8.62 11.90 1.88
N GLY A 92 9.50 11.50 2.82
CA GLY A 92 10.18 12.41 3.74
C GLY A 92 11.08 13.40 3.01
N ALA A 93 11.83 12.93 2.01
CA ALA A 93 12.63 13.79 1.14
C ALA A 93 11.77 14.82 0.41
N LEU A 94 10.63 14.39 -0.13
CA LEU A 94 9.69 15.27 -0.82
C LEU A 94 9.09 16.34 0.11
N ILE A 95 8.72 15.98 1.34
CA ILE A 95 8.25 16.95 2.35
C ILE A 95 9.34 17.96 2.66
N ALA A 96 10.59 17.52 2.85
CA ALA A 96 11.71 18.39 3.16
C ALA A 96 12.02 19.37 2.02
N GLU A 97 11.93 18.91 0.77
CA GLU A 97 12.08 19.75 -0.42
C GLU A 97 10.98 20.82 -0.49
N VAL A 98 9.72 20.42 -0.35
CA VAL A 98 8.58 21.34 -0.38
C VAL A 98 8.66 22.36 0.77
N ALA A 99 9.06 21.92 1.96
CA ALA A 99 9.25 22.80 3.11
C ALA A 99 10.37 23.82 2.87
N SER A 100 11.48 23.41 2.26
CA SER A 100 12.59 24.32 1.91
C SER A 100 12.14 25.37 0.89
N ARG A 101 11.47 24.95 -0.18
CA ARG A 101 10.90 25.85 -1.19
C ARG A 101 9.87 26.83 -0.61
N ASN A 102 9.07 26.38 0.34
CA ASN A 102 8.09 27.24 1.03
C ASN A 102 8.75 28.27 1.95
N LYS A 103 9.88 27.94 2.58
CA LYS A 103 10.66 28.89 3.39
C LYS A 103 11.31 29.96 2.52
N GLU A 104 11.88 29.56 1.39
CA GLU A 104 12.49 30.49 0.42
C GLU A 104 11.45 31.44 -0.19
N SER A 105 10.25 30.95 -0.51
CA SER A 105 9.15 31.77 -1.03
C SER A 105 8.44 32.64 0.02
N SER A 106 8.50 32.26 1.31
CA SER A 106 7.92 33.05 2.41
C SER A 106 8.73 34.30 2.77
N PHE A 107 9.95 34.45 2.26
CA PHE A 107 10.79 35.64 2.48
C PHE A 107 10.35 36.90 1.69
N GLY A 108 9.25 36.83 0.92
CA GLY A 108 8.81 37.89 0.00
C GLY A 108 7.46 38.56 0.26
N GLY A 109 6.81 38.38 1.42
CA GLY A 109 5.49 38.98 1.59
C GLY A 109 4.92 39.01 3.01
N GLN A 110 5.36 39.97 3.83
CA GLN A 110 4.51 40.47 4.91
C GLN A 110 3.30 41.19 4.30
N ARG A 111 2.23 40.45 3.96
CA ARG A 111 0.92 41.08 3.83
C ARG A 111 0.43 41.37 5.25
N LYS A 112 0.53 42.64 5.65
CA LYS A 112 -0.19 43.18 6.81
C LYS A 112 -1.70 43.08 6.53
N THR A 113 -2.31 41.93 6.78
CA THR A 113 -3.78 41.83 6.82
C THR A 113 -4.21 42.37 8.18
N LYS A 114 -4.69 43.62 8.18
CA LYS A 114 -5.42 44.19 9.31
C LYS A 114 -6.56 43.24 9.67
N SER A 115 -6.62 42.90 10.96
CA SER A 115 -7.68 42.14 11.60
C SER A 115 -9.06 42.68 11.18
N ALA A 116 -9.89 41.82 10.60
CA ALA A 116 -11.33 42.01 10.53
C ALA A 116 -11.97 40.78 11.18
N MET A 117 -12.27 40.94 12.46
CA MET A 117 -13.21 40.11 13.20
C MET A 117 -14.54 39.98 12.45
N SER A 118 -15.20 38.85 12.69
CA SER A 118 -16.65 38.63 12.55
C SER A 118 -17.14 38.23 11.17
N LEU A 119 -17.61 36.98 11.05
CA LEU A 119 -19.00 36.59 10.72
C LEU A 119 -19.05 35.18 10.10
N LEU A 120 -19.05 34.14 10.95
CA LEU A 120 -19.46 32.79 10.54
C LEU A 120 -20.31 32.15 11.65
N PRO A 121 -21.63 31.92 11.42
CA PRO A 121 -22.46 31.16 12.35
C PRO A 121 -22.13 29.67 12.31
N SER A 122 -22.00 29.10 13.51
CA SER A 122 -21.77 27.68 13.78
C SER A 122 -22.92 26.80 13.26
N ARG A 123 -22.62 25.78 12.44
CA ARG A 123 -23.57 24.71 12.05
C ARG A 123 -23.28 23.44 12.84
N LYS A 124 -24.32 22.95 13.51
CA LYS A 124 -24.37 21.72 14.32
C LYS A 124 -24.15 20.47 13.47
N SER A 125 -23.40 19.51 14.01
CA SER A 125 -23.26 18.14 13.53
C SER A 125 -24.42 17.24 13.99
N LYS A 126 -24.82 16.28 13.15
CA LYS A 126 -25.61 15.09 13.55
C LYS A 126 -24.97 13.84 12.91
N ALA A 127 -24.77 12.81 13.72
CA ALA A 127 -24.06 11.56 13.44
C ALA A 127 -25.02 10.36 13.30
N GLU A 128 -24.56 9.28 12.64
CA GLU A 128 -24.78 7.83 12.90
C GLU A 128 -24.47 7.01 11.61
N ASP A 129 -24.22 5.70 11.58
CA ASP A 129 -23.44 4.69 12.36
C ASP A 129 -23.66 3.30 11.68
N THR A 130 -22.74 2.35 11.94
CA THR A 130 -22.93 0.87 12.00
C THR A 130 -23.00 0.02 10.71
N THR A 131 -22.56 -1.25 10.58
CA THR A 131 -21.55 -2.19 11.19
C THR A 131 -21.66 -3.57 10.43
N LYS A 132 -20.64 -4.46 10.54
CA LYS A 132 -20.62 -5.97 10.53
C LYS A 132 -20.44 -6.73 9.18
N THR A 133 -19.34 -7.43 8.89
CA THR A 133 -18.72 -8.72 9.36
C THR A 133 -19.38 -10.01 8.87
N GLY A 134 -18.57 -10.94 8.32
CA GLY A 134 -18.93 -12.35 8.10
C GLY A 134 -17.77 -13.18 7.53
N GLU A 135 -17.37 -14.21 8.28
CA GLU A 135 -16.31 -15.20 8.04
C GLU A 135 -16.66 -16.22 6.93
N PHE A 136 -15.65 -16.88 6.34
CA PHE A 136 -15.74 -18.34 6.07
C PHE A 136 -14.38 -19.01 5.78
N GLU A 137 -14.25 -20.23 6.25
CA GLU A 137 -13.03 -21.02 6.39
C GLU A 137 -12.52 -21.71 5.10
N ALA A 138 -11.21 -21.99 5.15
CA ALA A 138 -10.47 -23.17 4.67
C ALA A 138 -10.61 -23.65 3.21
N ILE A 139 -9.45 -23.79 2.55
CA ILE A 139 -8.94 -25.05 1.98
C ILE A 139 -7.41 -24.92 1.85
N THR A 140 -6.72 -25.77 2.61
CA THR A 140 -5.28 -26.05 2.63
C THR A 140 -4.82 -26.82 1.39
N ASP A 141 -3.72 -26.40 0.74
CA ASP A 141 -2.81 -27.37 0.07
C ASP A 141 -1.43 -26.83 -0.41
N LEU A 142 -0.93 -25.67 0.05
CA LEU A 142 0.34 -25.12 -0.48
C LEU A 142 1.62 -25.58 0.25
N HIS A 143 1.51 -26.29 1.38
CA HIS A 143 2.66 -26.63 2.23
C HIS A 143 3.54 -27.76 1.66
N SER A 144 3.07 -28.46 0.62
CA SER A 144 3.80 -29.55 -0.02
C SER A 144 4.87 -29.07 -1.01
N ALA A 145 4.88 -27.78 -1.38
CA ALA A 145 5.81 -27.25 -2.39
C ALA A 145 7.12 -26.66 -1.82
N LEU A 146 7.27 -26.54 -0.49
CA LEU A 146 8.42 -25.86 0.15
C LEU A 146 9.39 -26.79 0.90
N VAL A 147 9.19 -28.11 0.88
CA VAL A 147 10.00 -29.07 1.69
C VAL A 147 11.06 -29.84 0.86
N GLN A 148 11.28 -29.52 -0.41
CA GLN A 148 12.23 -30.30 -1.25
C GLN A 148 13.64 -29.72 -1.43
N GLU A 149 14.07 -28.69 -0.69
CA GLU A 149 15.46 -28.18 -0.79
C GLU A 149 16.31 -28.37 0.48
N GLU A 150 15.99 -29.33 1.33
CA GLU A 150 16.85 -29.70 2.48
C GLU A 150 17.32 -31.18 2.46
N ASN A 151 17.53 -31.76 1.28
CA ASN A 151 18.33 -32.99 1.19
C ASN A 151 18.97 -33.13 -0.19
N THR A 152 20.10 -32.46 -0.39
CA THR A 152 21.24 -33.02 -1.13
C THR A 152 22.53 -32.32 -0.73
#